data_AF-A0A929ZSR0-F1
#
_entry.id   AF-A0A929ZSR0-F1
#
_cell.length_a   1.000
_cell.length_b   1.000
_cell.length_c   1.000
_cell.angle_alpha   90.00
_cell.angle_beta   90.00
_cell.angle_gamma   90.00
#
_symmetry.space_group_name_H-M   'P 1'
#
loop_
_entity.id
_entity.type
_entity.pdbx_description
1 polymer ?
#
loop_
_entity_poly.entity_id
_entity_poly.type
_entity_poly.pdbx_seq_one_letter_code
_entity_poly.pdbx_strand_id
1 'polypeptide(L)'
;GGIAGDFPICVVPMLYQDLEMHDVPFWSYFCQISDSTTSYGSYSGAVPNEKITWGKLDINTPKYIIESDATIVAPLVFSYVLENA
;
A
#
# COMPACT_ATOMS: atom_id res chain seq x y z
N GLY A 1 -0.38 8.68 2.75
CA GLY A 1 -1.60 8.16 3.41
C GLY A 1 -2.87 8.77 2.80
N GLY A 2 -3.98 8.72 3.53
CA GLY A 2 -5.27 9.29 3.10
C GLY A 2 -5.86 8.61 1.86
N ILE A 3 -6.81 9.29 1.20
CA ILE A 3 -7.47 8.82 -0.03
C ILE A 3 -6.42 8.46 -1.10
N ALA A 4 -5.38 9.28 -1.24
CA ALA A 4 -4.34 9.04 -2.24
C ALA A 4 -3.53 7.75 -2.00
N GLY A 5 -3.40 7.32 -0.74
CA GLY A 5 -2.69 6.08 -0.41
C GLY A 5 -3.57 4.83 -0.46
N ASP A 6 -4.87 4.97 -0.18
CA ASP A 6 -5.77 3.82 -0.05
C ASP A 6 -6.66 3.56 -1.27
N PHE A 7 -7.20 4.61 -1.88
CA PHE A 7 -8.10 4.48 -3.03
C PHE A 7 -7.49 3.67 -4.18
N PRO A 8 -6.22 3.84 -4.57
CA PRO A 8 -5.62 3.06 -5.65
C PRO A 8 -5.59 1.55 -5.37
N ILE A 9 -5.38 1.14 -4.12
CA ILE A 9 -5.28 -0.28 -3.76
C ILE A 9 -6.65 -0.95 -3.57
N CYS A 10 -7.73 -0.16 -3.46
CA CYS A 10 -9.11 -0.66 -3.46
C CYS A 10 -9.58 -1.23 -4.79
N VAL A 11 -8.79 -1.10 -5.88
CA VAL A 11 -9.15 -1.69 -7.17
C VAL A 11 -9.31 -3.22 -7.10
N VAL A 12 -8.46 -3.91 -6.33
CA VAL A 12 -8.51 -5.37 -6.20
C VAL A 12 -9.80 -5.84 -5.52
N PRO A 13 -10.17 -5.36 -4.31
CA PRO A 13 -11.43 -5.76 -3.70
C PRO A 13 -12.65 -5.30 -4.49
N MET A 14 -12.60 -4.16 -5.19
CA MET A 14 -13.70 -3.74 -6.06
C MET A 14 -13.94 -4.72 -7.22
N LEU A 15 -12.88 -5.15 -7.91
CA LEU A 15 -13.02 -6.15 -8.98
C LEU A 15 -13.46 -7.52 -8.43
N TYR A 16 -12.86 -7.97 -7.32
CA TYR A 16 -13.09 -9.30 -6.78
C TYR A 16 -14.43 -9.45 -6.03
N GLN A 17 -14.76 -8.49 -5.16
CA GLN A 17 -15.93 -8.55 -4.28
C GLN A 17 -17.16 -7.89 -4.91
N ASP A 18 -17.01 -6.68 -5.47
CA ASP A 18 -18.17 -5.92 -5.99
C ASP A 18 -18.57 -6.37 -7.39
N LEU A 19 -17.60 -6.74 -8.23
CA LEU A 19 -17.83 -7.17 -9.61
C LEU A 19 -17.73 -8.69 -9.80
N GLU A 20 -17.52 -9.44 -8.72
CA GLU A 20 -17.46 -10.91 -8.69
C GLU A 20 -16.44 -11.51 -9.67
N MET A 21 -15.37 -10.77 -10.01
CA MET A 21 -14.30 -11.25 -10.88
C MET A 21 -13.29 -12.05 -10.04
N HIS A 22 -13.37 -13.37 -10.09
CA HIS A 22 -12.56 -14.23 -9.21
C HIS A 22 -11.09 -14.40 -9.63
N ASP A 23 -10.77 -14.13 -10.90
CA ASP A 23 -9.41 -14.24 -11.45
C ASP A 23 -8.67 -12.88 -11.45
N VAL A 24 -8.71 -12.18 -10.32
CA VAL A 24 -8.07 -10.85 -10.17
C VAL A 24 -6.73 -11.00 -9.45
N PRO A 25 -5.60 -10.57 -10.07
CA PRO A 25 -4.32 -10.59 -9.39
C PRO A 25 -4.24 -9.54 -8.29
N PHE A 26 -3.64 -9.90 -7.15
CA PHE A 26 -3.27 -8.94 -6.11
C PHE A 26 -2.08 -8.08 -6.54
N TRP A 27 -1.89 -6.93 -5.88
CA TRP A 27 -0.68 -6.13 -6.04
C TRP A 27 0.56 -6.95 -5.69
N SER A 28 1.57 -6.94 -6.55
CA SER A 28 2.80 -7.72 -6.37
C SER A 28 3.76 -7.10 -5.34
N TYR A 29 3.57 -5.83 -4.97
CA TYR A 29 4.41 -5.10 -4.04
C TYR A 29 3.63 -3.95 -3.41
N PHE A 30 3.89 -3.67 -2.14
CA PHE A 30 3.36 -2.51 -1.44
C PHE A 30 4.46 -1.80 -0.64
N CYS A 31 4.55 -0.48 -0.77
CA CYS A 31 5.37 0.34 0.11
C CYS A 31 4.63 1.63 0.44
N GLN A 32 4.67 1.99 1.72
CA GLN A 32 4.13 3.24 2.19
C GLN A 32 5.20 4.04 2.93
N ILE A 33 5.38 5.29 2.53
CA ILE A 33 6.13 6.27 3.31
C ILE A 33 5.12 7.07 4.13
N SER A 34 5.29 7.10 5.45
CA SER A 34 4.38 7.77 6.37
C SER A 34 5.15 8.29 7.56
N ASP A 35 4.86 9.50 8.03
CA ASP A 35 5.28 10.04 9.32
C ASP A 35 4.24 9.75 10.44
N SER A 36 3.10 9.18 10.07
CA SER A 36 2.03 8.83 11.00
C SER A 36 2.37 7.57 11.79
N THR A 37 2.35 7.65 13.12
CA THR A 37 2.34 6.46 13.98
C THR A 37 0.96 5.78 13.93
N THR A 38 0.94 4.45 14.06
CA THR A 38 -0.30 3.68 14.21
C THR A 38 -1.03 4.15 15.46
N SER A 39 -2.01 5.05 15.32
CA SER A 39 -2.74 5.62 16.44
C SER A 39 -4.23 5.60 16.16
N TYR A 40 -5.00 4.98 17.07
CA TYR A 40 -6.47 4.90 17.08
C TYR A 40 -7.17 4.44 15.79
N GLY A 41 -6.62 3.46 15.06
CA GLY A 41 -7.30 2.89 13.89
C GLY A 41 -7.36 3.84 12.67
N SER A 42 -6.41 4.78 12.58
CA SER A 42 -6.28 5.66 11.40
C SER A 42 -5.98 4.86 10.13
N TYR A 43 -6.77 5.08 9.09
CA TYR A 43 -6.57 4.51 7.75
C TYR A 43 -5.18 4.84 7.17
N SER A 44 -4.64 6.02 7.52
CA SER A 44 -3.32 6.49 7.07
C SER A 44 -2.17 5.78 7.76
N GLY A 45 -2.37 5.24 8.97
CA GLY A 45 -1.35 4.49 9.72
C GLY A 45 -1.63 2.99 9.80
N ALA A 46 -2.69 2.50 9.14
CA ALA A 46 -3.11 1.10 9.19
C ALA A 46 -1.99 0.15 8.75
N VAL A 47 -1.60 -0.74 9.69
CA VAL A 47 -0.55 -1.74 9.45
C VAL A 47 -0.89 -2.61 8.24
N PRO A 48 0.12 -3.14 7.52
CA PRO A 48 -0.13 -3.84 6.25
C PRO A 48 -1.02 -5.09 6.39
N ASN A 49 -1.11 -5.68 7.59
CA ASN A 49 -2.00 -6.81 7.85
C ASN A 49 -3.49 -6.47 7.69
N GLU A 50 -3.90 -5.24 7.98
CA GLU A 50 -5.29 -4.80 7.77
C GLU A 50 -5.63 -4.79 6.27
N LYS A 51 -4.65 -4.48 5.41
CA LYS A 51 -4.84 -4.48 3.95
C LYS A 51 -5.00 -5.91 3.39
N ILE A 52 -4.46 -6.92 4.05
CA ILE A 52 -4.69 -8.34 3.69
C ILE A 52 -6.12 -8.74 4.02
N THR A 53 -6.64 -8.38 5.19
CA THR A 53 -8.02 -8.75 5.58
C THR A 53 -9.07 -8.15 4.69
N TRP A 54 -8.82 -6.96 4.11
CA TRP A 54 -9.70 -6.32 3.14
C TRP A 54 -9.55 -6.87 1.71
N GLY A 55 -8.68 -7.86 1.48
CA GLY A 55 -8.42 -8.39 0.13
C GLY A 55 -7.74 -7.38 -0.79
N LYS A 56 -7.00 -6.40 -0.24
CA LYS A 56 -6.22 -5.45 -1.03
C LYS A 56 -4.85 -6.02 -1.41
N LEU A 57 -4.25 -6.84 -0.54
CA LEU A 57 -2.94 -7.47 -0.72
C LEU A 57 -3.03 -8.96 -0.40
N ASP A 58 -2.19 -9.79 -1.02
CA ASP A 58 -2.00 -11.19 -0.64
C ASP A 58 -1.13 -11.30 0.64
N ILE A 59 -1.29 -12.37 1.40
CA ILE A 59 -0.49 -12.64 2.60
C ILE A 59 1.02 -12.63 2.32
N ASN A 60 1.42 -13.11 1.14
CA ASN A 60 2.81 -13.21 0.70
C ASN A 60 3.29 -11.95 -0.05
N THR A 61 2.42 -10.97 -0.31
CA THR A 61 2.83 -9.72 -0.97
C THR A 61 3.91 -9.04 -0.13
N PRO A 62 5.11 -8.77 -0.71
CA PRO A 62 6.14 -7.96 -0.05
C PRO A 62 5.58 -6.57 0.27
N LYS A 63 5.62 -6.20 1.55
CA LYS A 63 4.97 -5.00 2.07
C LYS A 63 5.85 -4.32 3.10
N TYR A 64 6.13 -3.04 2.88
CA TYR A 64 7.03 -2.25 3.72
C TYR A 64 6.40 -0.92 4.12
N ILE A 65 6.74 -0.45 5.31
CA ILE A 65 6.42 0.90 5.77
C ILE A 65 7.73 1.58 6.12
N ILE A 66 7.94 2.79 5.58
CA ILE A 66 9.06 3.66 5.93
C ILE A 66 8.52 4.80 6.78
N GLU A 67 8.86 4.77 8.07
CA GLU A 67 8.46 5.80 9.03
C GLU A 67 9.32 7.06 8.89
N SER A 68 8.95 7.95 7.96
CA SER A 68 9.69 9.18 7.66
C SER A 68 8.90 10.16 6.81
N ASP A 69 9.44 11.36 6.63
CA ASP A 69 8.91 12.38 5.72
C ASP A 69 9.16 11.95 4.25
N ALA A 70 8.09 11.98 3.44
CA ALA A 70 8.15 11.63 2.03
C ALA A 70 9.09 12.53 1.21
N THR A 71 9.27 13.79 1.59
CA THR A 71 10.19 14.73 0.92
C THR A 71 11.65 14.35 1.08
N ILE A 72 11.99 13.54 2.09
CA ILE A 72 13.33 13.00 2.30
C ILE A 72 13.47 11.64 1.60
N VAL A 73 12.53 10.72 1.83
CA VAL A 73 12.67 9.33 1.39
C VAL A 73 12.35 9.13 -0.08
N ALA A 74 11.27 9.73 -0.60
CA ALA A 74 10.82 9.46 -1.96
C ALA A 74 11.88 9.80 -3.02
N PRO A 75 12.60 10.95 -2.96
CA PRO A 75 13.68 11.24 -3.91
C PRO A 75 14.82 10.21 -3.89
N LEU A 76 15.19 9.70 -2.71
CA LEU A 76 16.25 8.68 -2.58
C LEU A 76 15.82 7.34 -3.17
N VAL A 77 14.58 6.91 -2.91
CA VAL A 77 14.04 5.68 -3.49
C VAL A 77 13.94 5.81 -5.01
N PHE A 78 13.44 6.93 -5.52
CA PHE A 78 13.32 7.15 -6.95
C PHE A 78 14.68 7.24 -7.64
N SER A 79 15.66 7.92 -7.04
CA SER A 79 17.04 7.92 -7.52
C SER A 79 17.56 6.48 -7.63
N TYR A 80 17.48 5.68 -6.56
CA TYR A 80 17.98 4.31 -6.59
C TYR A 80 17.27 3.41 -7.61
N VAL A 81 15.93 3.48 -7.68
CA VAL A 81 15.14 2.58 -8.55
C VAL A 81 15.19 3.00 -10.01
N LEU A 82 15.20 4.30 -10.31
CA LEU A 82 15.16 4.81 -11.67
C LEU A 82 16.55 4.99 -12.30
N GLU A 83 17.61 5.23 -11.51
CA GLU A 83 18.99 5.30 -12.05
C GLU A 83 19.51 3.94 -12.51
N ASN A 84 18.92 2.84 -12.01
CA ASN A 84 19.26 1.47 -12.39
C ASN A 84 18.27 0.84 -13.39
N ALA A 85 17.37 1.64 -13.97
CA ALA A 85 16.35 1.20 -14.94
C ALA A 85 16.77 1.44 -16.40
#